data_AF-A0A5D0H7S1-F1
#
_entry.id   AF-A0A5D0H7S1-F1
#
_cell.length_a   1.000
_cell.length_b   1.000
_cell.length_c   1.000
_cell.angle_alpha   90.00
_cell.angle_beta   90.00
_cell.angle_gamma   90.00
#
_symmetry.space_group_name_H-M   'P 1'
#
loop_
_entity.id
_entity.type
_entity.pdbx_description
1 polymer ?
#
loop_
_entity_poly.entity_id
_entity_poly.type
_entity_poly.pdbx_seq_one_letter_code
_entity_poly.pdbx_strand_id
1 'polypeptide(L)'
;LENAYLNAAHFNLAHNEDAISYFEADGYNIDSLIPLVKDELYKLNEVKGQHPIVPYGSSEGRKMMINTVKMLNHKWIIADFSDGEFWGEVFLTYQINNNHTVTFTLVESFLYPFD
;
A
#
# COMPACT_ATOMS: atom_id res chain seq x y z
N LEU A 1 -9.35 21.55 -16.23
CA LEU A 1 -8.23 21.05 -15.40
C LEU A 1 -8.75 20.16 -14.29
N GLU A 2 -9.70 20.62 -13.46
CA GLU A 2 -10.31 19.84 -12.37
C GLU A 2 -10.94 18.50 -12.81
N ASN A 3 -11.82 18.50 -13.83
CA ASN A 3 -12.39 17.25 -14.35
C ASN A 3 -11.36 16.25 -14.88
N ALA A 4 -10.24 16.73 -15.44
CA ALA A 4 -9.17 15.85 -15.92
C ALA A 4 -8.40 15.23 -14.75
N TYR A 5 -8.21 15.99 -13.67
CA TYR A 5 -7.61 15.49 -12.44
C TYR A 5 -8.51 14.45 -11.75
N LEU A 6 -9.81 14.72 -11.61
CA LEU A 6 -10.76 13.78 -11.02
C LEU A 6 -10.82 12.47 -11.82
N ASN A 7 -10.83 12.54 -13.15
CA ASN A 7 -10.77 11.35 -14.00
C ASN A 7 -9.46 10.57 -13.80
N ALA A 8 -8.31 11.24 -13.72
CA ALA A 8 -7.03 10.57 -13.43
C ALA A 8 -6.97 9.99 -12.01
N ALA A 9 -7.71 10.58 -11.07
CA ALA A 9 -7.81 10.17 -9.69
C ALA A 9 -8.92 9.14 -9.44
N HIS A 10 -9.67 8.71 -10.47
CA HIS A 10 -10.83 7.84 -10.32
C HIS A 10 -10.53 6.55 -9.53
N PHE A 11 -9.33 5.99 -9.64
CA PHE A 11 -8.94 4.81 -8.87
C PHE A 11 -8.38 5.10 -7.48
N ASN A 12 -8.06 6.35 -7.16
CA ASN A 12 -7.61 6.70 -5.82
C ASN A 12 -8.78 6.54 -4.86
N LEU A 13 -8.61 5.72 -3.80
CA LEU A 13 -9.67 5.50 -2.81
C LEU A 13 -10.26 6.80 -2.27
N ALA A 14 -9.43 7.83 -2.04
CA ALA A 14 -9.88 9.13 -1.54
C ALA A 14 -10.81 9.90 -2.51
N HIS A 15 -10.92 9.48 -3.76
CA HIS A 15 -11.69 10.14 -4.82
C HIS A 15 -12.63 9.18 -5.57
N ASN A 16 -12.79 7.95 -5.09
CA ASN A 16 -13.66 6.96 -5.70
C ASN A 16 -14.93 6.80 -4.85
N GLU A 17 -16.02 7.46 -5.25
CA GLU A 17 -17.28 7.47 -4.50
C GLU A 17 -17.84 6.05 -4.26
N ASP A 18 -17.71 5.14 -5.23
CA ASP A 18 -18.18 3.75 -5.09
C ASP A 18 -17.38 2.99 -4.02
N ALA A 19 -16.06 3.14 -4.01
CA ALA A 19 -15.18 2.51 -3.03
C ALA A 19 -15.34 3.13 -1.63
N ILE A 20 -15.58 4.44 -1.56
CA ILE A 20 -15.93 5.13 -0.31
C ILE A 20 -17.24 4.57 0.24
N SER A 21 -18.28 4.52 -0.59
CA SER A 21 -19.61 4.01 -0.22
C SER A 21 -19.55 2.56 0.29
N TYR A 22 -18.70 1.72 -0.31
CA TYR A 22 -18.48 0.35 0.14
C TYR A 22 -18.02 0.29 1.61
N PHE A 23 -17.04 1.10 1.99
CA PHE A 23 -16.53 1.11 3.37
C PHE A 23 -17.46 1.84 4.35
N GLU A 24 -18.14 2.90 3.91
CA GLU A 24 -19.13 3.59 4.74
C GLU A 24 -20.33 2.70 5.07
N ALA A 25 -20.75 1.83 4.15
CA ALA A 25 -21.80 0.83 4.40
C ALA A 25 -21.42 -0.16 5.52
N ASP A 26 -20.12 -0.41 5.71
CA ASP A 26 -19.57 -1.23 6.78
C ASP A 26 -19.22 -0.42 8.04
N GLY A 27 -19.56 0.88 8.07
CA GLY A 27 -19.38 1.77 9.23
C GLY A 27 -18.00 2.42 9.36
N TYR A 28 -17.16 2.34 8.32
CA TYR A 28 -15.83 2.96 8.33
C TYR A 28 -15.88 4.43 7.89
N ASN A 29 -15.02 5.24 8.49
CA ASN A 29 -14.72 6.59 8.03
C ASN A 29 -13.43 6.58 7.19
N ILE A 30 -13.50 7.04 5.94
CA ILE A 30 -12.38 6.99 4.98
C ILE A 30 -11.19 7.83 5.41
N ASP A 31 -11.44 9.01 6.00
CA ASP A 31 -10.37 9.90 6.48
C ASP A 31 -9.52 9.25 7.57
N SER A 32 -10.10 8.33 8.34
CA SER A 32 -9.40 7.53 9.36
C SER A 32 -8.86 6.22 8.81
N LEU A 33 -9.55 5.64 7.82
CA LEU A 33 -9.20 4.34 7.25
C LEU A 33 -7.92 4.38 6.42
N ILE A 34 -7.77 5.40 5.56
CA ILE A 34 -6.58 5.53 4.71
C ILE A 34 -5.30 5.63 5.57
N PRO A 35 -5.22 6.50 6.59
CA PRO A 35 -4.09 6.52 7.52
C PRO A 35 -3.88 5.17 8.22
N LEU A 36 -4.93 4.55 8.74
CA LEU A 36 -4.84 3.25 9.42
C LEU A 36 -4.16 2.19 8.53
N VAL A 37 -4.64 2.03 7.30
CA VAL A 37 -4.08 1.02 6.37
C VAL A 37 -2.63 1.33 6.02
N LYS A 38 -2.28 2.61 5.81
CA LYS A 38 -0.90 3.01 5.55
C LYS A 38 0.01 2.76 6.74
N ASP A 39 -0.43 3.12 7.94
CA ASP A 39 0.35 2.93 9.16
C ASP A 39 0.59 1.44 9.44
N GLU A 40 -0.43 0.59 9.26
CA GLU A 40 -0.28 -0.86 9.37
C GLU A 40 0.72 -1.42 8.35
N LEU A 41 0.74 -0.89 7.12
CA LEU A 41 1.73 -1.29 6.11
C LEU A 41 3.14 -0.81 6.48
N TYR A 42 3.29 0.42 6.98
CA TYR A 42 4.59 0.96 7.39
C TYR A 42 5.15 0.28 8.64
N LYS A 43 4.31 -0.21 9.56
CA LYS A 43 4.77 -1.02 10.72
C LYS A 43 5.55 -2.26 10.30
N LEU A 44 5.32 -2.79 9.08
CA LEU A 44 6.08 -3.91 8.55
C LEU A 44 7.57 -3.55 8.32
N ASN A 45 7.89 -2.28 8.12
CA ASN A 45 9.26 -1.79 8.06
C ASN A 45 9.99 -1.93 9.40
N GLU A 46 9.32 -2.20 10.52
CA GLU A 46 9.94 -2.35 11.84
C GLU A 46 10.25 -3.81 12.18
N VAL A 47 9.67 -4.78 11.46
CA VAL A 47 9.87 -6.22 11.71
C VAL A 47 11.35 -6.59 11.62
N LYS A 48 11.90 -7.24 12.64
CA LYS A 48 13.31 -7.65 12.65
C LYS A 48 13.58 -8.74 11.61
N GLY A 49 14.67 -8.61 10.87
CA GLY A 49 15.04 -9.54 9.80
C GLY A 49 14.53 -9.06 8.44
N GLN A 50 14.07 -10.00 7.60
CA GLN A 50 13.56 -9.70 6.26
C GLN A 50 12.20 -9.00 6.32
N HIS A 51 11.92 -8.13 5.37
CA HIS A 51 10.64 -7.44 5.27
C HIS A 51 9.53 -8.47 4.94
N PRO A 52 8.40 -8.49 5.68
CA PRO A 52 7.43 -9.59 5.59
C PRO A 52 6.62 -9.61 4.27
N ILE A 53 6.57 -8.49 3.53
CA ILE A 53 5.84 -8.37 2.26
C ILE A 53 6.75 -8.23 1.05
N VAL A 54 7.98 -7.74 1.22
CA VAL A 54 8.86 -7.48 0.07
C VAL A 54 9.68 -8.74 -0.16
N PRO A 55 9.55 -9.42 -1.30
CA PRO A 55 10.12 -10.76 -1.51
C PRO A 55 11.60 -10.70 -1.93
N TYR A 56 12.32 -9.67 -1.50
CA TYR A 56 13.71 -9.41 -1.87
C TYR A 56 14.55 -9.13 -0.64
N GLY A 57 15.76 -9.68 -0.61
CA GLY A 57 16.75 -9.36 0.41
C GLY A 57 17.30 -7.95 0.24
N SER A 58 17.72 -7.34 1.34
CA SER A 58 18.48 -6.09 1.32
C SER A 58 19.98 -6.33 1.21
N SER A 59 20.69 -5.28 0.81
CA SER A 59 22.15 -5.19 0.83
C SER A 59 22.70 -5.33 2.25
N GLU A 60 23.97 -5.70 2.38
CA GLU A 60 24.60 -5.95 3.67
C GLU A 60 24.49 -4.73 4.60
N GLY A 61 24.01 -4.97 5.82
CA GLY A 61 23.80 -3.92 6.83
C GLY A 61 22.62 -2.99 6.57
N ARG A 62 21.84 -3.21 5.51
CA ARG A 62 20.66 -2.40 5.15
C ARG A 62 19.36 -3.16 5.37
N LYS A 63 18.23 -2.45 5.19
CA LYS A 63 16.88 -3.00 5.29
C LYS A 63 16.02 -2.52 4.14
N MET A 64 15.24 -3.44 3.57
CA MET A 64 14.23 -3.10 2.59
C MET A 64 13.03 -2.46 3.28
N MET A 65 12.61 -1.28 2.81
CA MET A 65 11.53 -0.51 3.42
C MET A 65 10.55 -0.04 2.35
N ILE A 66 9.25 -0.14 2.65
CA ILE A 66 8.19 0.53 1.90
C ILE A 66 8.32 2.04 2.12
N ASN A 67 8.33 2.86 1.05
CA ASN A 67 8.43 4.33 1.19
C ASN A 67 7.12 5.02 0.83
N THR A 68 6.61 4.82 -0.39
CA THR A 68 5.36 5.44 -0.86
C THR A 68 4.26 4.41 -0.99
N VAL A 69 3.04 4.78 -0.56
CA VAL A 69 1.86 3.90 -0.60
C VAL A 69 0.69 4.64 -1.24
N LYS A 70 0.07 4.01 -2.25
CA LYS A 70 -1.19 4.46 -2.86
C LYS A 70 -2.23 3.36 -2.80
N MET A 71 -3.38 3.68 -2.20
CA MET A 71 -4.54 2.81 -2.17
C MET A 71 -5.39 3.02 -3.42
N LEU A 72 -5.76 1.92 -4.06
CA LEU A 72 -6.56 1.90 -5.26
C LEU A 72 -7.90 1.20 -4.99
N ASN A 73 -9.00 1.93 -5.12
CA ASN A 73 -10.35 1.50 -4.77
C ASN A 73 -10.40 0.83 -3.38
N HIS A 74 -11.30 -0.14 -3.21
CA HIS A 74 -11.54 -0.85 -1.96
C HIS A 74 -10.69 -2.12 -1.77
N LYS A 75 -9.69 -2.39 -2.63
CA LYS A 75 -9.04 -3.71 -2.65
C LYS A 75 -7.54 -3.70 -2.84
N TRP A 76 -6.98 -2.71 -3.53
CA TRP A 76 -5.60 -2.78 -4.03
C TRP A 76 -4.72 -1.71 -3.42
N ILE A 77 -3.42 -2.00 -3.36
CA ILE A 77 -2.35 -1.07 -3.01
C ILE A 77 -1.23 -1.23 -4.02
N ILE A 78 -0.68 -0.11 -4.47
CA ILE A 78 0.65 -0.06 -5.08
C ILE A 78 1.59 0.64 -4.11
N ALA A 79 2.80 0.11 -3.96
CA ALA A 79 3.80 0.72 -3.12
C ALA A 79 5.20 0.54 -3.71
N ASP A 80 6.05 1.54 -3.52
CA ASP A 80 7.47 1.43 -3.80
C ASP A 80 8.23 0.97 -2.55
N PHE A 81 9.39 0.37 -2.77
CA PHE A 81 10.30 -0.01 -1.70
C PHE A 81 11.74 0.20 -2.11
N SER A 82 12.61 0.40 -1.12
CA SER A 82 14.05 0.42 -1.33
C SER A 82 14.85 0.12 -0.07
N ASP A 83 16.13 -0.21 -0.23
CA ASP A 83 17.13 -0.21 0.84
C ASP A 83 18.16 0.93 0.66
N GLY A 84 17.92 1.81 -0.31
CA GLY A 84 18.83 2.90 -0.71
C GLY A 84 19.83 2.50 -1.81
N GLU A 85 19.93 1.23 -2.17
CA GLU A 85 20.74 0.72 -3.28
C GLU A 85 19.83 0.05 -4.33
N PHE A 86 18.95 -0.85 -3.89
CA PHE A 86 17.92 -1.48 -4.69
C PHE A 86 16.58 -0.81 -4.49
N TRP A 87 15.83 -0.70 -5.57
CA TRP A 87 14.50 -0.10 -5.61
C TRP A 87 13.57 -1.00 -6.41
N GLY A 88 12.31 -1.04 -6.03
CA GLY A 88 11.30 -1.84 -6.69
C GLY A 88 9.90 -1.44 -6.28
N GLU A 89 8.92 -2.18 -6.76
CA GLU A 89 7.51 -1.95 -6.47
C GLU A 89 6.80 -3.25 -6.13
N VAL A 90 5.78 -3.14 -5.28
CA VAL A 90 4.86 -4.21 -4.94
C VAL A 90 3.43 -3.82 -5.30
N PHE A 91 2.70 -4.78 -5.82
CA PHE A 91 1.26 -4.75 -5.96
C PHE A 91 0.64 -5.67 -4.91
N LEU A 92 -0.20 -5.11 -4.05
CA LEU A 92 -0.82 -5.80 -2.93
C LEU A 92 -2.34 -5.75 -3.03
N THR A 93 -2.98 -6.73 -2.40
CA THR A 93 -4.36 -6.60 -1.94
C THR A 93 -4.38 -6.31 -0.44
N TYR A 94 -5.42 -5.61 0.02
CA TYR A 94 -5.69 -5.42 1.45
C TYR A 94 -7.12 -5.81 1.80
N GLN A 95 -7.32 -6.27 3.02
CA GLN A 95 -8.62 -6.57 3.60
C GLN A 95 -8.67 -6.06 5.04
N ILE A 96 -9.78 -5.40 5.39
CA ILE A 96 -10.07 -5.04 6.77
C ILE A 96 -10.84 -6.20 7.40
N ASN A 97 -10.34 -6.69 8.53
CA ASN A 97 -10.95 -7.78 9.28
C ASN A 97 -11.94 -7.24 10.32
N ASN A 98 -12.84 -8.11 10.79
CA ASN A 98 -13.86 -7.77 11.80
C ASN A 98 -13.29 -7.22 13.13
N ASN A 99 -12.01 -7.48 13.42
CA ASN A 99 -11.29 -6.98 14.59
C ASN A 99 -10.52 -5.67 14.31
N HIS A 100 -10.81 -4.98 13.21
CA HIS A 100 -10.13 -3.77 12.75
C HIS A 100 -8.63 -3.94 12.44
N THR A 101 -8.16 -5.17 12.25
CA THR A 101 -6.81 -5.41 11.71
C THR A 101 -6.83 -5.39 10.19
N VAL A 102 -5.70 -5.08 9.59
CA VAL A 102 -5.53 -5.08 8.14
C VAL A 102 -4.67 -6.27 7.74
N THR A 103 -5.15 -7.07 6.80
CA THR A 103 -4.36 -8.13 6.18
C THR A 103 -3.92 -7.68 4.80
N PHE A 104 -2.61 -7.80 4.53
CA PHE A 104 -2.03 -7.54 3.23
C PHE A 104 -1.64 -8.86 2.57
N THR A 105 -1.81 -8.95 1.25
CA THR A 105 -1.34 -10.09 0.46
C THR A 105 -0.59 -9.57 -0.75
N LEU A 106 0.66 -10.03 -0.89
CA LEU A 106 1.47 -9.76 -2.07
C LEU A 106 0.85 -10.45 -3.29
N VAL A 107 0.60 -9.68 -4.35
CA VAL A 107 0.09 -10.19 -5.63
C VAL A 107 1.21 -10.28 -6.64
N GLU A 108 2.00 -9.21 -6.78
CA GLU A 108 3.13 -9.15 -7.72
C GLU A 108 4.18 -8.17 -7.21
N SER A 109 5.42 -8.34 -7.65
CA SER A 109 6.51 -7.42 -7.36
C SER A 109 7.57 -7.43 -8.44
N PHE A 110 8.34 -6.36 -8.52
CA PHE A 110 9.55 -6.35 -9.33
C PHE A 110 10.64 -5.49 -8.68
N LEU A 111 11.89 -5.83 -8.99
CA LEU A 111 13.07 -5.00 -8.73
C LEU A 111 13.48 -4.34 -10.04
N TYR A 112 13.85 -3.07 -9.98
CA TYR A 112 14.45 -2.41 -11.12
C TYR A 112 15.86 -2.98 -11.38
N PRO A 113 16.21 -3.31 -12.65
CA PRO A 113 17.56 -3.72 -12.99
C PRO A 113 18.54 -2.57 -12.78
N PHE A 114 19.78 -2.90 -12.43
CA PHE A 114 20.89 -1.95 -12.61
C PHE A 114 21.25 -1.91 -14.09
N ASP A 115 21.37 -0.70 -14.62
CA ASP A 115 22.11 -0.46 -15.87
C ASP A 115 23.62 -0.58 -15.64
#